data_AF-A0A522W188-F1
#
_entry.id   AF-A0A522W188-F1
#
_cell.length_a   1.000
_cell.length_b   1.000
_cell.length_c   1.000
_cell.angle_alpha   90.00
_cell.angle_beta   90.00
_cell.angle_gamma   90.00
#
_symmetry.space_group_name_H-M   'P 1'
#
loop_
_entity.id
_entity.type
_entity.pdbx_description
1 polymer ?
#
loop_
_entity_poly.entity_id
_entity_poly.type
_entity_poly.pdbx_seq_one_letter_code
_entity_poly.pdbx_strand_id
1 'polypeptide(L)'
;MTDTGFHGVFPYLVSPLDAAGEVKAGVLARLCDDLIGAGVHGLTPLGSTGEFAYLSREQRRRVVEVVVAAARGRVPVVAGVASTA
;
A
#
# COMPACT_ATOMS: atom_id res chain seq x y z
N MET A 1 -24.04 -5.99 -10.48
CA MET A 1 -22.86 -5.88 -9.60
C MET A 1 -23.35 -5.28 -8.30
N THR A 2 -23.27 -6.03 -7.20
CA THR A 2 -23.61 -5.56 -5.86
C THR A 2 -22.71 -4.37 -5.48
N ASP A 3 -23.23 -3.47 -4.66
CA ASP A 3 -22.50 -2.34 -4.07
C ASP A 3 -21.13 -2.80 -3.55
N THR A 4 -20.05 -2.23 -4.08
CA THR A 4 -18.67 -2.59 -3.71
C THR A 4 -18.27 -2.03 -2.35
N GLY A 5 -19.07 -1.14 -1.77
CA GLY A 5 -18.81 -0.52 -0.47
C GLY A 5 -17.59 0.42 -0.46
N PHE A 6 -16.95 0.68 -1.61
CA PHE A 6 -15.83 1.62 -1.70
C PHE A 6 -16.34 3.05 -1.71
N HIS A 7 -15.94 3.82 -0.70
CA HIS A 7 -16.35 5.22 -0.53
C HIS A 7 -15.27 6.02 0.20
N GLY A 8 -15.25 7.34 0.03
CA GLY A 8 -14.33 8.22 0.74
C GLY A 8 -12.92 8.23 0.17
N VAL A 9 -11.91 8.33 1.05
CA VAL A 9 -10.51 8.63 0.67
C VAL A 9 -9.64 7.39 0.72
N PHE A 10 -9.01 7.04 -0.41
CA PHE A 10 -8.06 5.92 -0.57
C PHE A 10 -6.72 6.47 -1.10
N PRO A 11 -5.79 6.90 -0.22
CA PRO A 11 -4.53 7.48 -0.64
C PRO A 11 -3.60 6.42 -1.25
N TYR A 12 -3.03 6.76 -2.40
CA TYR A 12 -1.96 5.97 -2.99
C TYR A 12 -0.67 6.10 -2.19
N LEU A 13 -0.17 4.96 -1.72
CA LEU A 13 1.00 4.91 -0.85
C LEU A 13 2.30 4.90 -1.66
N VAL A 14 3.33 5.57 -1.15
CA VAL A 14 4.72 5.42 -1.62
C VAL A 14 5.32 4.08 -1.16
N SER A 15 6.39 3.63 -1.82
CA SER A 15 7.08 2.37 -1.51
C SER A 15 8.50 2.63 -0.98
N PRO A 16 8.67 2.95 0.31
CA PRO A 16 9.96 3.35 0.83
C PRO A 16 10.96 2.19 0.83
N LEU A 17 12.04 2.32 0.08
CA LEU A 17 13.18 1.41 0.07
C LEU A 17 14.38 2.02 0.83
N ASP A 18 15.27 1.17 1.33
CA ASP A 18 16.58 1.60 1.80
C ASP A 18 17.62 1.57 0.67
N ALA A 19 18.88 1.89 1.01
CA ALA A 19 19.96 1.93 0.03
C ALA A 19 20.33 0.56 -0.56
N ALA A 20 19.94 -0.54 0.09
CA ALA A 20 20.09 -1.90 -0.43
C ALA A 20 18.89 -2.33 -1.31
N GLY A 21 17.86 -1.49 -1.42
CA GLY A 21 16.62 -1.81 -2.12
C GLY A 21 15.62 -2.58 -1.27
N GLU A 22 15.85 -2.74 0.03
CA GLU A 22 14.91 -3.45 0.91
C GLU A 22 13.77 -2.55 1.34
N VAL A 23 12.56 -3.11 1.43
CA VAL A 23 11.38 -2.34 1.86
C VAL A 23 11.55 -1.92 3.32
N LYS A 24 11.50 -0.61 3.58
CA LYS A 24 11.54 -0.01 4.92
C LYS A 24 10.21 -0.23 5.64
N ALA A 25 9.97 -1.48 6.05
CA ALA A 25 8.68 -1.94 6.57
C ALA A 25 8.16 -1.10 7.74
N GLY A 26 9.02 -0.70 8.68
CA GLY A 26 8.61 0.14 9.81
C GLY A 26 8.13 1.54 9.40
N VAL A 27 8.76 2.13 8.38
CA VAL A 27 8.36 3.44 7.85
C VAL A 27 7.01 3.33 7.12
N LEU A 28 6.85 2.30 6.28
CA LEU A 28 5.61 2.05 5.56
C LEU A 28 4.45 1.72 6.52
N ALA A 29 4.69 0.91 7.56
CA ALA A 29 3.69 0.60 8.57
C ALA A 29 3.25 1.85 9.34
N ARG A 30 4.20 2.71 9.74
CA ARG A 30 3.90 3.99 10.37
C ARG A 30 3.05 4.90 9.47
N LEU A 31 3.38 5.01 8.19
CA LEU A 31 2.58 5.76 7.22
C LEU A 31 1.13 5.23 7.17
N CYS A 32 0.95 3.90 7.16
CA CYS A 32 -0.39 3.30 7.18
C CYS A 32 -1.14 3.64 8.48
N ASP A 33 -0.49 3.54 9.63
CA ASP A 33 -1.08 3.87 10.93
C ASP A 33 -1.48 5.36 11.00
N ASP A 34 -0.63 6.27 10.53
CA ASP A 34 -0.88 7.71 10.51
C ASP A 34 -2.10 8.04 9.61
N LEU A 35 -2.16 7.46 8.40
CA LEU A 35 -3.27 7.68 7.46
C LEU A 35 -4.59 7.11 7.99
N ILE A 36 -4.58 5.91 8.55
CA ILE A 36 -5.77 5.33 9.20
C ILE A 36 -6.21 6.20 10.37
N GLY A 37 -5.27 6.68 11.19
CA GLY A 37 -5.56 7.60 12.30
C GLY A 37 -6.16 8.94 11.83
N ALA A 38 -5.83 9.38 10.61
CA ALA A 38 -6.41 10.56 9.98
C ALA A 38 -7.80 10.33 9.34
N GLY A 39 -8.34 9.10 9.40
CA GLY A 39 -9.70 8.80 8.95
C GLY A 39 -9.84 8.49 7.46
N VAL A 40 -8.79 7.97 6.80
CA VAL A 40 -8.93 7.44 5.44
C VAL A 40 -9.79 6.18 5.43
N HIS A 41 -10.42 5.89 4.29
CA HIS A 41 -11.42 4.83 4.16
C HIS A 41 -10.85 3.54 3.56
N GLY A 42 -9.58 3.57 3.17
CA GLY A 42 -8.83 2.43 2.68
C GLY A 42 -7.40 2.81 2.33
N LEU A 43 -6.60 1.84 1.90
CA LEU A 43 -5.20 2.04 1.52
C LEU A 43 -4.94 1.44 0.14
N THR A 44 -4.23 2.16 -0.72
CA THR A 44 -3.92 1.72 -2.10
C THR A 44 -2.41 1.66 -2.35
N PRO A 45 -1.74 0.54 -2.03
CA PRO A 45 -0.34 0.36 -2.40
C PRO A 45 -0.18 0.03 -3.89
N LEU A 46 1.04 0.23 -4.41
CA LEU A 46 1.46 -0.18 -5.75
C LEU A 46 0.69 0.48 -6.92
N GLY A 47 0.31 1.76 -6.76
CA GLY A 47 -0.01 2.62 -7.91
C GLY A 47 1.23 3.22 -8.56
N SER A 48 1.05 4.21 -9.43
CA SER A 48 2.16 5.02 -9.97
C SER A 48 2.95 5.70 -8.85
N THR A 49 2.26 6.27 -7.85
CA THR A 49 2.85 6.82 -6.61
C THR A 49 3.55 5.75 -5.77
N GLY A 50 3.08 4.50 -5.81
CA GLY A 50 3.73 3.37 -5.17
C GLY A 50 4.84 2.75 -6.01
N GLU A 51 5.22 3.40 -7.12
CA GLU A 51 6.40 3.09 -7.93
C GLU A 51 6.40 1.67 -8.49
N PHE A 52 5.23 1.05 -8.68
CA PHE A 52 5.11 -0.37 -9.02
C PHE A 52 5.94 -0.80 -10.23
N ALA A 53 6.10 0.09 -11.22
CA ALA A 53 6.83 -0.14 -12.45
C ALA A 53 8.34 -0.30 -12.25
N TYR A 54 8.87 0.17 -11.11
CA TYR A 54 10.30 0.17 -10.79
C TYR A 54 10.67 -0.87 -9.71
N LEU A 55 9.67 -1.56 -9.15
CA LEU A 55 9.86 -2.54 -8.09
C LEU A 55 9.93 -3.97 -8.64
N SER A 56 10.83 -4.77 -8.07
CA SER A 56 10.86 -6.21 -8.29
C SER A 56 9.55 -6.86 -7.81
N ARG A 57 9.26 -8.07 -8.30
CA ARG A 57 8.09 -8.84 -7.82
C ARG A 57 8.14 -9.09 -6.31
N GLU A 58 9.34 -9.31 -5.77
CA GLU A 58 9.54 -9.52 -4.35
C GLU A 58 9.28 -8.26 -3.52
N GLN A 59 9.80 -7.11 -3.96
CA GLN A 59 9.53 -5.82 -3.32
C GLN A 59 8.03 -5.49 -3.36
N ARG A 60 7.36 -5.70 -4.51
CA ARG A 60 5.90 -5.52 -4.63
C ARG A 60 5.13 -6.39 -3.64
N ARG A 61 5.45 -7.68 -3.56
CA ARG A 61 4.85 -8.59 -2.57
C ARG A 61 5.09 -8.08 -1.14
N ARG A 62 6.33 -7.69 -0.83
CA ARG A 62 6.70 -7.23 0.52
C ARG A 62 5.96 -5.95 0.91
N VAL A 63 5.79 -5.00 0.00
CA VAL A 63 4.98 -3.79 0.22
C VAL A 63 3.54 -4.17 0.59
N VAL A 64 2.90 -5.06 -0.18
CA VAL A 64 1.52 -5.48 0.10
C VAL A 64 1.42 -6.18 1.46
N GLU A 65 2.35 -7.07 1.80
CA GLU A 65 2.38 -7.74 3.10
C GLU A 65 2.47 -6.76 4.27
N VAL A 66 3.35 -5.76 4.17
CA VAL A 66 3.51 -4.74 5.20
C VAL A 66 2.23 -3.91 5.33
N VAL A 67 1.62 -3.49 4.22
CA VAL A 67 0.40 -2.67 4.24
C VAL A 67 -0.79 -3.44 4.79
N VAL A 68 -0.97 -4.70 4.40
CA VAL A 68 -2.04 -5.57 4.95
C VAL A 68 -1.83 -5.82 6.44
N ALA A 69 -0.60 -6.14 6.85
CA ALA A 69 -0.26 -6.36 8.26
C ALA A 69 -0.43 -5.08 9.08
N ALA A 70 -0.08 -3.91 8.53
CA ALA A 70 -0.30 -2.63 9.17
C ALA A 70 -1.79 -2.30 9.25
N ALA A 71 -2.58 -2.49 8.19
CA ALA A 71 -4.00 -2.19 8.18
C ALA A 71 -4.77 -2.94 9.28
N ARG A 72 -4.41 -4.20 9.57
CA ARG A 72 -5.04 -5.05 10.61
C ARG A 72 -6.57 -5.10 10.50
N GLY A 73 -7.09 -5.06 9.27
CA GLY A 73 -8.54 -5.07 8.99
C GLY A 73 -9.29 -3.78 9.38
N ARG A 74 -8.60 -2.72 9.84
CA ARG A 74 -9.25 -1.44 10.21
C ARG A 74 -9.87 -0.74 9.01
N VAL A 75 -9.26 -0.88 7.83
CA VAL A 75 -9.75 -0.36 6.55
C VAL A 75 -9.40 -1.36 5.44
N PRO A 76 -10.14 -1.41 4.33
CA PRO A 76 -9.80 -2.24 3.17
C PRO A 76 -8.46 -1.82 2.53
N VAL A 77 -7.74 -2.81 2.00
CA VAL A 77 -6.52 -2.60 1.20
C VAL A 77 -6.80 -3.00 -0.24
N VAL A 78 -6.56 -2.08 -1.18
CA VAL A 78 -6.76 -2.29 -2.62
C VAL A 78 -5.39 -2.21 -3.30
N ALA A 79 -4.75 -3.36 -3.46
CA ALA A 79 -3.41 -3.44 -4.02
C ALA A 79 -3.42 -3.33 -5.56
N GLY A 80 -2.59 -2.45 -6.11
CA GLY A 80 -2.31 -2.43 -7.54
C GLY A 80 -1.56 -3.69 -7.99
N VAL A 81 -2.08 -4.35 -9.02
CA VAL A 81 -1.50 -5.59 -9.60
C VAL A 81 -1.08 -5.42 -11.06
N ALA A 82 -0.95 -4.17 -11.52
CA ALA A 82 -0.45 -3.88 -12.84
C ALA A 82 1.00 -4.41 -13.01
N SER A 83 1.35 -4.80 -14.23
CA SER A 83 2.70 -5.26 -14.61
C SER A 83 3.16 -4.53 -15.86
N THR A 84 4.48 -4.35 -16.00
CA THR A 84 5.12 -3.65 -17.13
C THR A 84 5.88 -4.58 -18.08
N ALA A 85 6.07 -5.85 -17.72
CA ALA A 85 6.41 -6.99 -18.57
C ALA A 85 6.19 -8.28 -17.76
#